data_AF-A0AAF0INH3-F1
#
_entry.id   AF-A0AAF0INH3-F1
#
_cell.length_a   1.000
_cell.length_b   1.000
_cell.length_c   1.000
_cell.angle_alpha   90.00
_cell.angle_beta   90.00
_cell.angle_gamma   90.00
#
_symmetry.space_group_name_H-M   'P 1'
#
loop_
_entity.id
_entity.type
_entity.pdbx_description
1 polymer ?
#
loop_
_entity_poly.entity_id
_entity_poly.type
_entity_poly.pdbx_seq_one_letter_code
_entity_poly.pdbx_strand_id
1 'polypeptide(L)'
;MAIAAIASGSYFMTLEIDPSKTIAGIDPLFVHIGATLACTAVGWLVGPSLGVGVWTLLHRSRAAQFAQRDREFYTRIKRLRADPTRQVVHNPVPDYYGESIGSIHQYRQWLRDQVRGETKD
;
A
#
# COMPACT_ATOMS: atom_id res chain seq x y z
N MET A 1 -1.38 -3.75 11.67
CA MET A 1 -1.83 -5.15 11.86
C MET A 1 -1.11 -5.85 13.01
N ALA A 2 0.16 -6.27 12.89
CA ALA A 2 0.83 -7.04 13.95
C ALA A 2 0.86 -6.31 15.32
N ILE A 3 1.19 -5.02 15.32
CA ILE A 3 1.21 -4.18 16.54
C ILE A 3 -0.19 -4.09 17.17
N ALA A 4 -1.21 -3.88 16.34
CA ALA A 4 -2.59 -3.77 16.82
C ALA A 4 -3.09 -5.10 17.40
N ALA A 5 -2.77 -6.23 16.75
CA ALA A 5 -3.13 -7.57 17.22
C ALA A 5 -2.43 -7.93 18.53
N ILE A 6 -1.14 -7.61 18.67
CA ILE A 6 -0.37 -7.85 19.89
C ILE A 6 -0.91 -6.99 21.04
N ALA A 7 -1.20 -5.71 20.78
CA ALA A 7 -1.73 -4.80 21.79
C ALA A 7 -3.17 -5.15 22.21
N SER A 8 -4.03 -5.54 21.27
CA SER A 8 -5.38 -6.00 21.59
C SER A 8 -5.34 -7.36 22.30
N GLY A 9 -4.48 -8.28 21.85
CA GLY A 9 -4.34 -9.59 22.46
C GLY A 9 -3.81 -9.50 23.89
N SER A 10 -2.81 -8.67 24.15
CA SER A 10 -2.30 -8.46 25.52
C SER A 10 -3.34 -7.83 26.45
N TYR A 11 -4.23 -6.97 25.93
CA TYR A 11 -5.29 -6.36 26.72
C TYR A 11 -6.48 -7.30 26.94
N PHE A 12 -7.04 -7.92 25.89
CA PHE A 12 -8.27 -8.70 26.01
C PHE A 12 -8.06 -10.12 26.54
N MET A 13 -6.88 -10.73 26.31
CA MET A 13 -6.59 -12.08 26.81
C MET A 13 -6.16 -12.12 28.28
N THR A 14 -5.86 -10.96 28.88
CA THR A 14 -5.52 -10.84 30.31
C THR A 14 -6.74 -10.55 31.20
N LEU A 15 -7.90 -10.30 30.59
CA LEU A 15 -9.15 -10.13 31.34
C LEU A 15 -9.61 -11.48 31.91
N GLU A 16 -10.02 -11.48 33.18
CA GLU A 16 -10.58 -12.67 33.82
C GLU A 16 -11.90 -13.06 33.14
N ILE A 17 -11.93 -14.26 32.57
CA ILE A 17 -13.10 -14.83 31.92
C ILE A 17 -13.90 -15.58 32.99
N ASP A 18 -14.96 -14.96 33.51
CA ASP A 18 -15.94 -15.63 34.36
C ASP A 18 -17.05 -16.24 33.47
N PRO A 19 -17.07 -17.57 33.25
CA PRO A 19 -18.04 -18.22 32.38
C PRO A 19 -19.48 -18.14 32.90
N SER A 20 -19.69 -17.74 34.16
CA SER A 20 -21.02 -17.56 34.74
C SER A 20 -21.65 -16.20 34.37
N LYS A 21 -20.85 -15.23 33.92
CA LYS A 21 -21.31 -13.90 33.54
C LYS A 21 -21.26 -13.72 32.03
N THR A 22 -22.37 -14.04 31.38
CA THR A 22 -22.48 -13.80 29.94
C THR A 22 -22.49 -12.31 29.63
N ILE A 23 -21.77 -11.92 28.57
CA ILE A 23 -21.78 -10.56 28.05
C ILE A 23 -22.82 -10.53 26.94
N ALA A 24 -23.93 -9.83 27.16
CA ALA A 24 -25.07 -9.77 26.22
C ALA A 24 -25.63 -11.15 25.83
N GLY A 25 -25.60 -12.13 26.74
CA GLY A 25 -26.08 -13.49 26.49
C GLY A 25 -25.10 -14.39 25.73
N ILE A 26 -23.90 -13.89 25.40
CA ILE A 26 -22.83 -14.61 24.71
C ILE A 26 -21.72 -14.94 25.72
N ASP A 27 -21.08 -16.10 25.54
CA ASP A 27 -19.89 -16.47 26.31
C ASP A 27 -18.79 -15.41 26.15
N PRO A 28 -18.26 -14.85 27.25
CA PRO A 28 -17.23 -13.82 27.24
C PRO A 28 -16.01 -14.17 26.37
N LEU A 29 -15.66 -15.46 26.25
CA LEU A 29 -14.55 -15.90 25.41
C LEU A 29 -14.73 -15.51 23.94
N PHE A 30 -15.92 -15.73 23.37
CA PHE A 30 -16.18 -15.34 21.97
C PHE A 30 -16.23 -13.83 21.79
N VAL A 31 -16.70 -13.09 22.80
CA VAL A 31 -16.74 -11.63 22.76
C VAL A 31 -15.32 -11.04 22.73
N HIS A 32 -14.42 -11.55 23.56
CA HIS A 32 -13.02 -11.09 23.59
C HIS A 32 -12.25 -11.46 22.33
N ILE A 33 -12.47 -12.65 21.77
CA ILE A 33 -11.90 -13.06 20.47
C ILE A 33 -12.43 -12.15 19.36
N GLY A 34 -13.75 -11.92 19.33
CA GLY A 34 -14.38 -11.03 18.36
C GLY A 34 -13.84 -9.59 18.45
N ALA A 35 -13.70 -9.07 19.67
CA ALA A 35 -13.13 -7.73 19.91
C ALA A 35 -11.66 -7.63 19.45
N THR A 36 -10.85 -8.66 19.73
CA THR A 36 -9.45 -8.72 19.30
C THR A 36 -9.33 -8.73 17.78
N LEU A 37 -10.17 -9.52 17.09
CA LEU A 37 -10.23 -9.54 15.63
C LEU A 37 -10.69 -8.21 15.05
N ALA A 38 -11.70 -7.58 15.65
CA ALA A 38 -12.18 -6.27 15.23
C ALA A 38 -11.09 -5.19 15.36
N CYS A 39 -10.41 -5.11 16.51
CA CYS A 39 -9.28 -4.20 16.70
C CYS A 39 -8.15 -4.46 15.72
N THR A 40 -7.85 -5.72 15.42
CA THR A 40 -6.83 -6.11 14.45
C THR A 40 -7.21 -5.65 13.03
N ALA A 41 -8.47 -5.86 12.63
CA ALA A 41 -8.98 -5.45 11.33
C ALA A 41 -8.93 -3.92 11.16
N VAL A 42 -9.36 -3.17 12.17
CA VAL A 42 -9.26 -1.71 12.18
C VAL A 42 -7.81 -1.26 12.11
N GLY A 43 -6.91 -1.87 12.89
CA GLY A 43 -5.47 -1.57 12.86
C GLY A 43 -4.77 -2.01 11.57
N TRP A 44 -5.38 -2.88 10.76
CA TRP A 44 -4.93 -3.18 9.40
C TRP A 44 -5.37 -2.09 8.42
N LEU A 45 -6.62 -1.65 8.50
CA LEU A 45 -7.16 -0.59 7.64
C LEU A 45 -6.46 0.76 7.85
N VAL A 46 -6.28 1.15 9.12
CA VAL A 46 -5.78 2.48 9.50
C VAL A 46 -4.25 2.54 9.53
N GLY A 47 -3.58 1.38 9.59
CA GLY A 47 -2.13 1.26 9.71
C GLY A 47 -1.34 2.02 8.63
N PRO A 48 -1.60 1.79 7.32
CA PRO A 48 -0.89 2.49 6.25
C PRO A 48 -1.05 4.01 6.29
N SER A 49 -2.28 4.50 6.53
CA SER A 49 -2.56 5.94 6.61
C SER A 49 -1.82 6.61 7.77
N LEU A 50 -1.81 5.98 8.96
CA LEU A 50 -1.04 6.48 10.10
C LEU A 50 0.46 6.43 9.83
N GLY A 51 0.96 5.36 9.20
CA GLY A 51 2.37 5.22 8.85
C GLY A 51 2.86 6.33 7.93
N VAL A 52 2.11 6.63 6.87
CA VAL A 52 2.41 7.75 5.96
C VAL A 52 2.35 9.09 6.70
N GLY A 53 1.33 9.29 7.55
CA GLY A 53 1.23 10.50 8.37
C GLY A 53 2.43 10.72 9.29
N VAL A 54 2.86 9.69 10.02
CA VAL A 54 4.04 9.76 10.89
C VAL A 54 5.31 10.01 10.08
N TRP A 55 5.50 9.29 8.97
CA TRP A 55 6.68 9.46 8.12
C TRP A 55 6.78 10.87 7.54
N THR A 56 5.66 11.42 7.03
CA THR A 56 5.60 12.78 6.47
C THR A 56 5.86 13.86 7.52
N LEU A 57 5.36 13.69 8.76
CA LEU A 57 5.66 14.58 9.87
C LEU A 57 7.15 14.58 10.22
N LEU A 58 7.75 13.40 10.35
CA LEU A 58 9.18 13.25 10.67
C LEU A 58 10.10 13.78 9.56
N HIS A 59 9.69 13.61 8.29
CA HIS A 59 10.50 13.96 7.12
C HIS A 59 9.94 15.16 6.34
N ARG A 60 9.26 16.10 7.01
CA ARG A 60 8.56 17.24 6.38
C ARG A 60 9.38 18.00 5.33
N SER A 61 10.68 18.19 5.58
CA SER A 61 11.58 18.91 4.66
C SER A 61 11.86 18.13 3.37
N ARG A 62 11.95 16.81 3.45
CA ARG A 62 12.18 15.92 2.30
C ARG A 62 10.88 15.55 1.60
N ALA A 63 9.78 15.46 2.33
CA ALA A 63 8.47 15.10 1.79
C ALA A 63 8.03 16.04 0.65
N ALA A 64 8.24 17.35 0.81
CA ALA A 64 7.96 18.33 -0.24
C ALA A 64 8.83 18.11 -1.49
N GLN A 65 10.11 17.80 -1.31
CA GLN A 65 11.04 17.53 -2.42
C GLN A 65 10.68 16.24 -3.15
N PHE A 66 10.29 15.19 -2.42
CA PHE A 66 9.80 13.94 -3.00
C PHE A 66 8.54 14.17 -3.85
N ALA A 67 7.54 14.86 -3.30
CA ALA A 67 6.31 15.16 -4.05
C ALA A 67 6.57 15.97 -5.34
N GLN A 68 7.53 16.91 -5.31
CA GLN A 68 7.94 17.63 -6.52
C GLN A 68 8.58 16.72 -7.56
N ARG A 69 9.55 15.89 -7.13
CA ARG A 69 10.25 14.92 -8.00
C ARG A 69 9.29 13.89 -8.60
N ASP A 70 8.32 13.41 -7.82
CA ASP A 70 7.29 12.47 -8.28
C ASP A 70 6.39 13.10 -9.33
N ARG A 71 5.98 14.36 -9.13
CA ARG A 71 5.20 15.11 -10.11
C ARG A 71 5.96 15.32 -11.42
N GLU A 72 7.23 15.68 -11.33
CA GLU A 72 8.10 15.83 -12.50
C GLU A 72 8.29 14.49 -13.23
N PHE A 73 8.51 13.41 -12.48
CA PHE A 73 8.61 12.06 -13.02
C PHE A 73 7.34 11.64 -13.74
N TYR A 74 6.17 11.81 -13.12
CA TYR A 74 4.87 11.55 -13.73
C TYR A 74 4.66 12.37 -15.01
N THR A 75 5.05 13.65 -15.00
CA THR A 75 4.96 14.52 -16.18
C THR A 75 5.84 14.01 -17.32
N ARG A 76 7.04 13.48 -17.01
CA ARG A 76 7.93 12.86 -18.00
C ARG A 76 7.33 11.58 -18.58
N ILE A 77 6.81 10.68 -17.73
CA ILE A 77 6.12 9.46 -18.20
C ILE A 77 4.97 9.82 -19.12
N LYS A 78 4.09 10.74 -18.72
CA LYS A 78 2.92 11.15 -19.51
C LYS A 78 3.29 11.68 -20.90
N ARG A 79 4.45 12.34 -21.04
CA ARG A 79 4.94 12.88 -22.32
C ARG A 79 5.65 11.84 -23.17
N LEU A 80 6.34 10.89 -22.54
CA LEU A 80 7.21 9.92 -23.21
C LEU A 80 6.55 8.55 -23.43
N ARG A 81 5.32 8.37 -22.95
CA ARG A 81 4.53 7.17 -23.21
C ARG A 81 4.30 6.98 -24.71
N ALA A 82 4.30 5.72 -25.15
CA ALA A 82 3.96 5.35 -26.51
C ALA A 82 2.52 5.80 -26.86
N ASP A 83 2.27 6.09 -28.14
CA ASP A 83 0.94 6.43 -28.63
C ASP A 83 0.14 5.13 -28.85
N PRO A 84 -1.00 4.92 -28.18
CA PRO A 84 -1.80 3.71 -28.35
C PRO A 84 -2.35 3.52 -29.77
N THR A 85 -2.42 4.57 -30.58
CA THR A 85 -2.89 4.47 -31.96
C THR A 85 -1.87 3.85 -32.92
N ARG A 86 -0.61 3.76 -32.52
CA ARG A 86 0.49 3.24 -33.34
C ARG A 86 0.82 1.77 -33.08
N GLN A 87 0.03 1.10 -32.22
CA GLN A 87 0.29 -0.28 -31.84
C GLN A 87 -0.22 -1.25 -32.92
N VAL A 88 0.65 -2.14 -33.35
CA VAL A 88 0.28 -3.28 -34.22
C VAL A 88 -0.15 -4.44 -33.33
N VAL A 89 -1.27 -5.10 -33.68
CA VAL A 89 -1.92 -6.18 -32.87
C VAL A 89 -0.98 -7.33 -32.49
N HIS A 90 0.09 -7.54 -33.26
CA HIS A 90 1.05 -8.62 -33.03
C HIS A 90 2.12 -8.28 -31.96
N ASN A 91 2.19 -7.03 -31.51
CA ASN A 91 3.23 -6.56 -30.59
C ASN A 91 2.69 -6.53 -29.15
N PRO A 92 3.44 -7.04 -28.14
CA PRO A 92 3.05 -6.96 -26.72
C PRO A 92 2.68 -5.54 -26.29
N VAL A 93 1.80 -5.44 -25.30
CA VAL A 93 1.28 -4.15 -24.80
C VAL A 93 2.38 -3.44 -24.02
N PRO A 94 2.75 -2.20 -24.41
CA PRO A 94 3.78 -1.45 -23.69
C PRO A 94 3.27 -1.02 -22.31
N ASP A 95 4.17 -0.93 -21.34
CA ASP A 95 3.88 -0.37 -20.02
C ASP A 95 3.63 1.15 -20.16
N TYR A 96 2.37 1.54 -20.25
CA TYR A 96 1.95 2.94 -20.44
C TYR A 96 2.17 3.82 -19.21
N TYR A 97 2.21 3.22 -18.02
CA TYR A 97 2.19 3.96 -16.75
C TYR A 97 3.53 3.92 -16.02
N GLY A 98 4.48 3.13 -16.49
CA GLY A 98 5.78 2.96 -15.85
C GLY A 98 5.67 2.21 -14.52
N GLU A 99 4.74 1.28 -14.42
CA GLU A 99 4.50 0.51 -13.18
C GLU A 99 5.72 -0.31 -12.75
N SER A 100 6.56 -0.71 -13.71
CA SER A 100 7.73 -1.55 -13.48
C SER A 100 9.00 -0.75 -13.12
N ILE A 101 8.92 0.57 -13.00
CA ILE A 101 10.08 1.45 -12.82
C ILE A 101 10.41 1.61 -11.32
N GLY A 102 11.27 0.74 -10.80
CA GLY A 102 11.82 0.84 -9.44
C GLY A 102 13.22 1.45 -9.36
N SER A 103 13.90 1.66 -10.50
CA SER A 103 15.29 2.12 -10.56
C SER A 103 15.59 2.97 -11.80
N ILE A 104 16.70 3.72 -11.77
CA ILE A 104 17.16 4.51 -12.92
C ILE A 104 17.50 3.61 -14.12
N HIS A 105 18.02 2.41 -13.87
CA HIS A 105 18.31 1.45 -14.93
C HIS A 105 17.03 1.02 -15.64
N GLN A 106 16.01 0.62 -14.87
CA GLN A 106 14.68 0.29 -15.40
C GLN A 106 14.03 1.48 -16.11
N TYR A 107 14.20 2.72 -15.62
CA TYR A 107 13.69 3.91 -16.31
C TYR A 107 14.32 4.10 -17.70
N ARG A 108 15.64 3.91 -17.83
CA ARG A 108 16.32 4.02 -19.12
C ARG A 108 15.93 2.88 -20.07
N GLN A 109 15.71 1.69 -19.54
CA GLN A 109 15.21 0.56 -20.31
C GLN A 109 13.80 0.83 -20.80
N TRP A 110 12.90 1.22 -19.91
CA TRP A 110 11.53 1.62 -20.23
C TRP A 110 11.48 2.68 -21.34
N LEU A 111 12.35 3.71 -21.29
CA LEU A 111 12.41 4.72 -22.36
C LEU A 111 12.77 4.13 -23.74
N ARG A 112 13.67 3.14 -23.80
CA ARG A 112 14.01 2.45 -25.05
C ARG A 112 12.84 1.60 -25.54
N ASP A 113 12.15 0.95 -24.61
CA ASP A 113 11.00 0.10 -24.87
C ASP A 113 9.83 0.93 -25.43
N GLN A 114 9.58 2.14 -24.89
CA GLN A 114 8.58 3.07 -25.44
C GLN A 114 8.90 3.52 -26.88
N VAL A 115 10.18 3.70 -27.23
CA VAL A 115 10.59 4.07 -28.59
C VAL A 115 10.44 2.90 -29.56
N ARG A 116 10.77 1.69 -29.11
CA ARG A 116 10.65 0.47 -29.92
C ARG A 116 9.20 0.00 -30.04
N GLY A 117 8.34 0.41 -29.12
CA GLY A 117 6.99 -0.09 -28.96
C GLY A 117 6.94 -1.47 -28.30
N GLU A 118 8.06 -2.06 -27.92
CA GLU A 118 8.19 -3.43 -27.42
C GLU A 118 8.56 -3.41 -25.93
N THR A 119 7.77 -4.08 -25.08
CA THR A 119 8.14 -4.42 -23.70
C THR A 119 8.78 -5.82 -23.67
N LYS A 120 9.87 -5.98 -22.93
CA LYS A 120 10.42 -7.29 -22.54
C LYS A 120 9.92 -7.58 -21.13
N ASP A 121 9.05 -8.59 -21.01
CA ASP A 121 8.63 -9.17 -19.73
C ASP A 121 9.82 -9.87 -19.01
#